data_AF-A0A957CRR5-F1
#
_entry.id   AF-A0A957CRR5-F1
#
_cell.length_a   1.000
_cell.length_b   1.000
_cell.length_c   1.000
_cell.angle_alpha   90.00
_cell.angle_beta   90.00
_cell.angle_gamma   90.00
#
_symmetry.space_group_name_H-M   'P 1'
#
loop_
_entity.id
_entity.type
_entity.pdbx_description
1 polymer ?
#
loop_
_entity_poly.entity_id
_entity_poly.type
_entity_poly.pdbx_seq_one_letter_code
_entity_poly.pdbx_strand_id
1 'polypeptide(L)'
;MSRKTKIILSIAAVAVLLLGGLGWMTVYYANLPENLSQHETIVLGQSELVPGSTAALRVAVRDSSDAAPLAGAAVSVMLKPERGGTAVSVFNGTTNDLGTADISFDVPDTEETGYTLVVETESELGSDTLERAVTLDRDYRILLTSDKPLYQPGQLIHLRALALSTFDLAPAAGQEMQISIADGKGNTVFRDTVNTSAYGVAATDFQLANEVNTGAYKITAQLGSTTSEMTVTVERYVLPKFEVSLTTEKPYYLPGETVRGTLSANYFFGKTVSEGEVVLEGFTFDFERVDQFTTQGQTDEQGNFSFEFQLPDYIAGTEFEGGMGAFYLQTAVTDQTNHTESSSLSFPVAASNIVIEAVPESGEFRQGVENILYVLTSYPDGTPVQTDLTIELYYSG
;
A
#
# COMPACT_ATOMS: atom_id res chain seq x y z
N MET A 1 11.06 -83.90 41.54
CA MET A 1 9.70 -83.46 41.12
C MET A 1 9.27 -84.22 39.88
N SER A 2 8.13 -84.91 39.92
CA SER A 2 7.56 -85.60 38.74
C SER A 2 7.23 -84.58 37.64
N ARG A 3 7.35 -84.98 36.37
CA ARG A 3 7.03 -84.14 35.19
C ARG A 3 5.60 -83.57 35.28
N LYS A 4 4.67 -84.30 35.91
CA LYS A 4 3.31 -83.83 36.20
C LYS A 4 3.27 -82.65 37.18
N THR A 5 4.10 -82.67 38.23
CA THR A 5 4.15 -81.61 39.26
C THR A 5 4.71 -80.30 38.69
N LYS A 6 5.69 -80.37 37.78
CA LYS A 6 6.22 -79.17 37.10
C LYS A 6 5.18 -78.49 36.21
N ILE A 7 4.39 -79.29 35.46
CA ILE A 7 3.33 -78.77 34.58
C ILE A 7 2.22 -78.09 35.39
N ILE A 8 1.81 -78.67 36.52
CA ILE A 8 0.78 -78.08 37.38
C ILE A 8 1.26 -76.76 37.99
N LEU A 9 2.52 -76.68 38.44
CA LEU A 9 3.12 -75.45 38.97
C LEU A 9 3.25 -74.35 37.90
N SER A 10 3.61 -74.69 36.67
CA SER A 10 3.67 -73.72 35.57
C SER A 10 2.28 -73.21 35.17
N ILE A 11 1.26 -74.07 35.16
CA ILE A 11 -0.13 -73.65 34.88
C ILE A 11 -0.63 -72.74 36.00
N ALA A 12 -0.35 -73.08 37.27
CA ALA A 12 -0.71 -72.24 38.41
C ALA A 12 -0.01 -70.87 38.37
N ALA A 13 1.29 -70.81 38.00
CA ALA A 13 2.01 -69.55 37.87
C ALA A 13 1.45 -68.66 36.73
N VAL A 14 1.11 -69.25 35.58
CA VAL A 14 0.46 -68.54 34.47
C VAL A 14 -0.94 -68.07 34.88
N ALA A 15 -1.70 -68.88 35.60
CA ALA A 15 -3.02 -68.48 36.11
C ALA A 15 -2.92 -67.33 37.11
N VAL A 16 -1.92 -67.32 38.01
CA VAL A 16 -1.69 -66.21 38.95
C VAL A 16 -1.26 -64.94 38.22
N LEU A 17 -0.40 -65.03 37.19
CA LEU A 17 -0.02 -63.88 36.38
C LEU A 17 -1.20 -63.34 35.57
N LEU A 18 -2.04 -64.21 35.01
CA LEU A 18 -3.25 -63.79 34.29
C LEU A 18 -4.28 -63.17 35.23
N LEU A 19 -4.50 -63.75 36.42
CA LEU A 19 -5.43 -63.20 37.41
C LEU A 19 -4.91 -61.91 38.03
N GLY A 20 -3.59 -61.78 38.25
CA GLY A 20 -2.95 -60.55 38.69
C GLY A 20 -3.01 -59.46 37.61
N GLY A 21 -2.76 -59.81 36.35
CA GLY A 21 -2.89 -58.91 35.21
C GLY A 21 -4.34 -58.45 35.00
N LEU A 22 -5.31 -59.36 35.08
CA LEU A 22 -6.74 -59.03 35.03
C LEU A 22 -7.17 -58.17 36.21
N GLY A 23 -6.72 -58.47 37.43
CA GLY A 23 -7.01 -57.66 38.61
C GLY A 23 -6.41 -56.26 38.54
N TRP A 24 -5.20 -56.12 37.99
CA TRP A 24 -4.59 -54.82 37.76
C TRP A 24 -5.33 -54.03 36.67
N MET A 25 -5.72 -54.71 35.59
CA MET A 25 -6.53 -54.14 34.52
C MET A 25 -7.88 -53.66 35.06
N THR A 26 -8.61 -54.47 35.82
CA THR A 26 -9.91 -54.06 36.37
C THR A 26 -9.80 -52.88 37.34
N VAL A 27 -8.76 -52.82 38.16
CA VAL A 27 -8.49 -51.65 39.03
C VAL A 27 -8.18 -50.41 38.20
N TYR A 28 -7.36 -50.54 37.15
CA TYR A 28 -7.04 -49.45 36.23
C TYR A 28 -8.30 -48.92 35.50
N TYR A 29 -9.12 -49.81 34.95
CA TYR A 29 -10.35 -49.42 34.25
C TYR A 29 -11.45 -48.91 35.21
N ALA A 30 -11.50 -49.38 36.46
CA ALA A 30 -12.43 -48.87 37.45
C ALA A 30 -12.07 -47.45 37.92
N ASN A 31 -10.78 -47.10 37.90
CA ASN A 31 -10.27 -45.78 38.28
C ASN A 31 -9.97 -44.88 37.06
N LEU A 32 -10.42 -45.24 35.86
CA LEU A 32 -10.27 -44.41 34.65
C LEU A 32 -10.74 -42.95 34.81
N PRO A 33 -11.85 -42.64 35.52
CA PRO A 33 -12.31 -41.26 35.69
C PRO A 33 -11.34 -40.37 36.49
N GLU A 34 -10.55 -40.96 37.40
CA GLU A 34 -9.53 -40.24 38.20
C GLU A 34 -8.19 -40.11 37.45
N ASN A 35 -8.00 -40.83 36.33
CA ASN A 35 -6.72 -40.89 35.60
C ASN A 35 -6.79 -40.26 34.19
N LEU A 36 -7.91 -39.66 33.81
CA LEU A 36 -8.00 -38.85 32.60
C LEU A 36 -7.55 -37.44 32.95
N SER A 37 -6.52 -36.96 32.27
CA SER A 37 -6.08 -35.57 32.36
C SER A 37 -7.28 -34.65 32.15
N GLN A 38 -7.60 -33.85 33.16
CA GLN A 38 -8.61 -32.78 33.05
C GLN A 38 -7.98 -31.48 32.58
N HIS A 39 -6.70 -31.51 32.22
CA HIS A 39 -5.95 -30.40 31.67
C HIS A 39 -6.31 -30.21 30.18
N GLU A 40 -6.83 -29.05 29.81
CA GLU A 40 -7.01 -28.64 28.41
C GLU A 40 -6.19 -27.38 28.12
N THR A 41 -5.37 -27.44 27.06
CA THR A 41 -4.57 -26.30 26.61
C THR A 41 -5.05 -25.76 25.27
N ILE A 42 -5.19 -24.43 25.20
CA ILE A 42 -5.58 -23.69 24.01
C ILE A 42 -4.49 -22.69 23.67
N VAL A 43 -4.01 -22.71 22.44
CA VAL A 43 -2.99 -21.78 21.94
C VAL A 43 -3.60 -20.87 20.89
N LEU A 44 -3.55 -19.57 21.14
CA LEU A 44 -4.01 -18.51 20.24
C LEU A 44 -2.80 -17.68 19.79
N GLY A 45 -2.54 -17.64 18.49
CA GLY A 45 -1.42 -16.87 17.96
C GLY A 45 -1.22 -17.10 16.46
N GLN A 46 -0.36 -16.30 15.87
CA GLN A 46 -0.01 -16.38 14.44
C GLN A 46 0.70 -17.70 14.09
N SER A 47 0.45 -18.22 12.88
CA SER A 47 1.13 -19.39 12.31
C SER A 47 2.27 -19.01 11.37
N GLU A 48 2.37 -17.74 11.01
CA GLU A 48 3.47 -17.15 10.23
C GLU A 48 4.22 -16.19 11.16
N LEU A 49 5.54 -16.37 11.24
CA LEU A 49 6.43 -15.63 12.12
C LEU A 49 7.49 -14.95 11.26
N VAL A 50 7.92 -13.75 11.64
CA VAL A 50 8.98 -13.04 10.93
C VAL A 50 10.31 -13.27 11.65
N PRO A 51 11.34 -13.86 11.01
CA PRO A 51 12.66 -14.04 11.62
C PRO A 51 13.24 -12.73 12.19
N GLY A 52 13.78 -12.78 13.40
CA GLY A 52 14.35 -11.62 14.09
C GLY A 52 13.33 -10.62 14.66
N SER A 53 12.03 -10.87 14.50
CA SER A 53 10.96 -10.05 15.08
C SER A 53 10.56 -10.55 16.49
N THR A 54 9.77 -9.75 17.20
CA THR A 54 9.09 -10.20 18.42
C THR A 54 7.69 -10.70 18.07
N ALA A 55 7.41 -11.96 18.38
CA ALA A 55 6.11 -12.59 18.22
C ALA A 55 5.33 -12.60 19.54
N ALA A 56 4.00 -12.76 19.43
CA ALA A 56 3.12 -12.90 20.57
C ALA A 56 2.16 -14.10 20.38
N LEU A 57 1.89 -14.79 21.49
CA LEU A 57 0.88 -15.83 21.57
C LEU A 57 0.23 -15.82 22.96
N ARG A 58 -0.98 -16.33 23.04
CA ARG A 58 -1.70 -16.54 24.30
C ARG A 58 -1.93 -18.03 24.50
N VAL A 59 -1.52 -18.54 25.64
CA VAL A 59 -1.84 -19.89 26.10
C VAL A 59 -2.91 -19.78 27.17
N ALA A 60 -4.00 -20.52 27.02
CA ALA A 60 -5.03 -20.66 28.04
C ALA A 60 -5.08 -22.12 28.49
N VAL A 61 -5.01 -22.33 29.80
CA VAL A 61 -5.06 -23.64 30.45
C VAL A 61 -6.31 -23.66 31.34
N ARG A 62 -7.15 -24.66 31.12
CA ARG A 62 -8.43 -24.79 31.83
C ARG A 62 -8.75 -26.24 32.13
N ASP A 63 -9.67 -26.43 33.06
CA ASP A 63 -10.27 -27.73 33.34
C ASP A 63 -11.19 -28.12 32.17
N SER A 64 -11.01 -29.30 31.60
CA SER A 64 -11.79 -29.80 30.46
C SER A 64 -13.24 -30.16 30.82
N SER A 65 -13.54 -30.33 32.11
CA SER A 65 -14.86 -30.74 32.60
C SER A 65 -15.85 -29.57 32.73
N ASP A 66 -15.37 -28.41 33.17
CA ASP A 66 -16.22 -27.23 33.45
C ASP A 66 -15.66 -25.91 32.87
N ALA A 67 -14.53 -25.96 32.16
CA ALA A 67 -13.83 -24.82 31.59
C ALA A 67 -13.29 -23.81 32.64
N ALA A 68 -13.17 -24.21 33.92
CA ALA A 68 -12.60 -23.36 34.95
C ALA A 68 -11.12 -23.05 34.67
N PRO A 69 -10.66 -21.81 34.90
CA PRO A 69 -9.27 -21.44 34.64
C PRO A 69 -8.31 -22.14 35.61
N LEU A 70 -7.20 -22.67 35.08
CA LEU A 70 -6.15 -23.28 35.88
C LEU A 70 -4.99 -22.30 36.07
N ALA A 71 -5.00 -21.58 37.19
CA ALA A 71 -3.95 -20.63 37.58
C ALA A 71 -2.68 -21.36 38.06
N GLY A 72 -1.51 -20.77 37.81
CA GLY A 72 -0.23 -21.34 38.23
C GLY A 72 0.22 -22.58 37.45
N ALA A 73 -0.47 -22.95 36.37
CA ALA A 73 -0.03 -24.02 35.47
C ALA A 73 1.29 -23.61 34.80
N ALA A 74 2.27 -24.52 34.79
CA ALA A 74 3.54 -24.30 34.12
C ALA A 74 3.34 -24.30 32.59
N VAL A 75 4.00 -23.38 31.89
CA VAL A 75 3.93 -23.24 30.43
C VAL A 75 5.35 -23.15 29.87
N SER A 76 5.69 -24.05 28.95
CA SER A 76 6.93 -24.05 28.17
C SER A 76 6.59 -23.96 26.68
N VAL A 77 7.25 -23.05 25.97
CA VAL A 77 7.08 -22.88 24.53
C VAL A 77 8.41 -23.05 23.83
N MET A 78 8.41 -23.85 22.77
CA MET A 78 9.59 -24.17 21.98
C MET A 78 9.31 -24.07 20.48
N LEU A 79 10.33 -23.69 19.72
CA LEU A 79 10.34 -23.78 18.26
C LEU A 79 11.28 -24.91 17.83
N LYS A 80 10.74 -25.92 17.16
CA LYS A 80 11.48 -27.10 16.68
C LYS A 80 11.61 -27.06 15.16
N PRO A 81 12.83 -27.01 14.60
CA PRO A 81 13.02 -27.03 13.15
C PRO A 81 12.50 -28.34 12.53
N GLU A 82 11.79 -28.26 11.40
CA GLU A 82 11.23 -29.44 10.73
C GLU A 82 12.30 -30.34 10.10
N ARG A 83 13.41 -29.75 9.62
CA ARG A 83 14.49 -30.52 8.97
C ARG A 83 15.39 -31.26 9.97
N GLY A 84 15.04 -31.23 11.25
CA GLY A 84 15.81 -31.79 12.34
C GLY A 84 16.81 -30.78 12.91
N GLY A 85 16.86 -30.70 14.23
CA GLY A 85 17.68 -29.73 14.95
C GLY A 85 17.31 -29.69 16.43
N THR A 86 17.99 -28.86 17.21
CA THR A 86 17.66 -28.64 18.62
C THR A 86 16.44 -27.72 18.72
N ALA A 87 15.43 -28.12 19.50
CA ALA A 87 14.31 -27.25 19.81
C ALA A 87 14.80 -26.04 20.63
N VAL A 88 14.44 -24.84 20.19
CA VAL A 88 14.79 -23.59 20.86
C VAL A 88 13.66 -23.24 21.82
N SER A 89 13.93 -23.24 23.13
CA SER A 89 12.97 -22.73 24.11
C SER A 89 12.89 -21.22 24.00
N VAL A 90 11.69 -20.73 23.71
CA VAL A 90 11.42 -19.29 23.50
C VAL A 90 10.70 -18.67 24.69
N PHE A 91 10.07 -19.48 25.55
CA PHE A 91 9.41 -19.00 26.77
C PHE A 91 9.29 -20.11 27.83
N ASN A 92 9.42 -19.72 29.10
CA ASN A 92 9.04 -20.52 30.26
C ASN A 92 8.35 -19.61 31.29
N GLY A 93 7.19 -20.02 31.81
CA GLY A 93 6.44 -19.23 32.78
C GLY A 93 5.25 -19.99 33.36
N THR A 94 4.31 -19.26 33.95
CA THR A 94 3.09 -19.83 34.55
C THR A 94 1.85 -19.04 34.15
N THR A 95 0.69 -19.68 34.17
CA THR A 95 -0.60 -18.99 33.96
C THR A 95 -0.97 -18.08 35.14
N ASN A 96 -1.68 -17.00 34.85
CA ASN A 96 -2.25 -16.06 35.82
C ASN A 96 -3.57 -16.59 36.42
N ASP A 97 -4.23 -15.78 37.27
CA ASP A 97 -5.51 -16.12 37.93
C ASP A 97 -6.66 -16.41 36.95
N LEU A 98 -6.54 -16.00 35.69
CA LEU A 98 -7.49 -16.30 34.61
C LEU A 98 -7.13 -17.58 33.84
N GLY A 99 -6.11 -18.33 34.28
CA GLY A 99 -5.63 -19.53 33.60
C GLY A 99 -4.94 -19.20 32.28
N THR A 100 -4.42 -17.98 32.11
CA THR A 100 -3.81 -17.54 30.85
C THR A 100 -2.36 -17.12 31.02
N ALA A 101 -1.56 -17.33 29.98
CA ALA A 101 -0.22 -16.78 29.85
C ALA A 101 -0.14 -15.97 28.55
N ASP A 102 0.10 -14.67 28.69
CA ASP A 102 0.41 -13.77 27.58
C ASP A 102 1.91 -13.81 27.31
N ILE A 103 2.29 -14.38 26.17
CA ILE A 103 3.66 -14.73 25.85
C ILE A 103 4.14 -13.84 24.72
N SER A 104 5.28 -13.18 24.96
CA SER A 104 6.04 -12.44 23.96
C SER A 104 7.45 -13.02 23.91
N PHE A 105 7.95 -13.29 22.71
CA PHE A 105 9.25 -13.91 22.50
C PHE A 105 9.89 -13.46 21.20
N ASP A 106 11.23 -13.48 21.17
CA ASP A 106 11.99 -13.16 19.97
C ASP A 106 12.05 -14.39 19.05
N VAL A 107 11.64 -14.20 17.80
CA VAL A 107 11.70 -15.23 16.76
C VAL A 107 13.16 -15.36 16.32
N PRO A 108 13.73 -16.59 16.32
CA PRO A 108 15.10 -16.81 15.87
C PRO A 108 15.34 -16.21 14.48
N ASP A 109 16.44 -15.50 14.32
CA ASP A 109 16.87 -15.01 13.01
C ASP A 109 17.56 -16.14 12.25
N THR A 110 16.85 -16.74 11.29
CA THR A 110 17.23 -17.98 10.61
C THR A 110 16.71 -17.98 9.17
N GLU A 111 17.41 -18.69 8.30
CA GLU A 111 17.04 -18.94 6.90
C GLU A 111 16.14 -20.20 6.75
N GLU A 112 15.98 -20.98 7.82
CA GLU A 112 15.04 -22.10 7.81
C GLU A 112 13.61 -21.58 7.94
N THR A 113 12.71 -22.09 7.10
CA THR A 113 11.34 -21.58 7.05
C THR A 113 10.33 -22.48 7.75
N GLY A 114 10.60 -23.79 7.88
CA GLY A 114 9.66 -24.76 8.46
C GLY A 114 9.96 -25.05 9.93
N TYR A 115 9.02 -24.72 10.83
CA TYR A 115 9.12 -24.99 12.25
C TYR A 115 7.84 -25.61 12.81
N THR A 116 7.97 -26.36 13.90
CA THR A 116 6.85 -26.77 14.75
C THR A 116 6.92 -25.99 16.06
N LEU A 117 5.86 -25.24 16.36
CA LEU A 117 5.62 -24.66 17.67
C LEU A 117 5.14 -25.77 18.61
N VAL A 118 5.91 -26.03 19.67
CA VAL A 118 5.57 -27.01 20.70
C VAL A 118 5.24 -26.25 21.97
N VAL A 119 4.03 -26.43 22.49
CA VAL A 119 3.57 -25.85 23.75
C VAL A 119 3.32 -26.98 24.73
N GLU A 120 4.09 -27.03 25.80
CA GLU A 120 3.95 -27.98 26.89
C GLU A 120 3.39 -27.26 28.12
N THR A 121 2.37 -27.85 28.73
CA THR A 121 1.71 -27.29 29.91
C THR A 121 1.51 -28.35 30.98
N GLU A 122 1.67 -27.97 32.25
CA GLU A 122 1.53 -28.89 33.39
C GLU A 122 0.82 -28.22 34.57
N SER A 123 -0.09 -28.94 35.21
CA SER A 123 -0.84 -28.52 36.40
C SER A 123 -1.15 -29.72 37.31
N GLU A 124 -1.81 -29.47 38.44
CA GLU A 124 -2.25 -30.55 39.34
C GLU A 124 -3.27 -31.51 38.68
N LEU A 125 -3.95 -31.06 37.62
CA LEU A 125 -4.95 -31.84 36.89
C LEU A 125 -4.38 -32.64 35.70
N GLY A 126 -3.06 -32.57 35.49
CA GLY A 126 -2.36 -33.29 34.44
C GLY A 126 -1.47 -32.38 33.59
N SER A 127 -1.11 -32.87 32.40
CA SER A 127 -0.28 -32.17 31.42
C SER A 127 -0.85 -32.30 30.02
N ASP A 128 -0.50 -31.36 29.15
CA ASP A 128 -0.86 -31.39 27.73
C ASP A 128 0.33 -30.93 26.86
N THR A 129 0.37 -31.40 25.62
CA THR A 129 1.39 -31.02 24.62
C THR A 129 0.72 -30.75 23.29
N LEU A 130 0.82 -29.51 22.83
CA LEU A 130 0.28 -29.07 21.56
C LEU A 130 1.42 -28.79 20.58
N GLU A 131 1.38 -29.46 19.43
CA GLU A 131 2.28 -29.21 18.31
C GLU A 131 1.52 -28.54 17.16
N ARG A 132 2.04 -27.43 16.65
CA ARG A 132 1.47 -26.70 15.51
C ARG A 132 2.56 -26.30 14.52
N ALA A 133 2.38 -26.60 13.25
CA ALA A 133 3.27 -26.12 12.20
C ALA A 133 3.21 -24.58 12.13
N VAL A 134 4.38 -23.95 12.07
CA VAL A 134 4.55 -22.52 11.90
C VAL A 134 5.61 -22.25 10.83
N THR A 135 5.38 -21.25 10.00
CA THR A 135 6.33 -20.83 8.96
C THR A 135 7.07 -19.60 9.45
N LEU A 136 8.39 -19.61 9.32
CA LEU A 136 9.23 -18.43 9.47
C LEU A 136 9.52 -17.88 8.08
N ASP A 137 8.93 -16.73 7.73
CA ASP A 137 9.14 -16.09 6.42
C ASP A 137 9.39 -14.59 6.56
N ARG A 138 10.25 -14.06 5.69
CA ARG A 138 10.55 -12.63 5.60
C ARG A 138 9.82 -12.06 4.39
N ASP A 139 8.65 -11.51 4.63
CA ASP A 139 7.94 -10.75 3.61
C ASP A 139 8.61 -9.39 3.35
N TYR A 140 8.69 -9.02 2.07
CA TYR A 140 9.26 -7.75 1.64
C TYR A 140 8.24 -6.88 0.91
N ARG A 141 8.53 -5.59 0.85
CA ARG A 141 7.89 -4.63 -0.06
C ARG A 141 8.97 -4.03 -0.93
N ILE A 142 8.70 -3.95 -2.22
CA ILE A 142 9.62 -3.37 -3.20
C ILE A 142 9.01 -2.07 -3.72
N LEU A 143 9.75 -0.97 -3.62
CA LEU A 143 9.45 0.28 -4.30
C LEU A 143 10.35 0.39 -5.53
N LEU A 144 9.78 0.13 -6.71
CA LEU A 144 10.47 0.26 -7.99
C LEU A 144 10.25 1.66 -8.58
N THR A 145 11.34 2.29 -9.02
CA THR A 145 11.34 3.65 -9.57
C THR A 145 12.26 3.76 -10.78
N SER A 146 11.95 4.71 -11.65
CA SER A 146 12.78 5.12 -12.78
C SER A 146 12.99 6.64 -12.76
N ASP A 147 14.04 7.16 -13.40
CA ASP A 147 14.34 8.60 -13.41
C ASP A 147 13.36 9.42 -14.26
N LYS A 148 12.71 8.80 -15.26
CA LYS A 148 11.68 9.41 -16.11
C LYS A 148 10.49 8.47 -16.35
N PRO A 149 9.28 9.01 -16.57
CA PRO A 149 8.14 8.23 -17.03
C PRO A 149 8.12 8.00 -18.55
N LEU A 150 8.90 8.79 -19.32
CA LEU A 150 8.95 8.79 -20.79
C LEU A 150 10.40 8.82 -21.29
N TYR A 151 10.73 7.93 -22.22
CA TYR A 151 12.04 7.83 -22.87
C TYR A 151 11.93 7.88 -24.39
N GLN A 152 13.00 8.35 -25.03
CA GLN A 152 13.22 8.20 -26.45
C GLN A 152 14.09 6.97 -26.76
N PRO A 153 13.95 6.39 -27.97
CA PRO A 153 14.93 5.44 -28.48
C PRO A 153 16.37 5.97 -28.34
N GLY A 154 17.30 5.11 -27.92
CA GLY A 154 18.70 5.48 -27.67
C GLY A 154 19.00 6.04 -26.28
N GLN A 155 17.98 6.35 -25.45
CA GLN A 155 18.22 6.81 -24.08
C GLN A 155 18.54 5.66 -23.12
N LEU A 156 19.29 5.99 -22.06
CA LEU A 156 19.57 5.09 -20.95
C LEU A 156 18.43 5.20 -19.94
N ILE A 157 17.79 4.08 -19.62
CA ILE A 157 16.79 4.00 -18.54
C ILE A 157 17.53 3.69 -17.25
N HIS A 158 17.42 4.57 -16.26
CA HIS A 158 17.94 4.31 -14.92
C HIS A 158 16.84 3.73 -14.04
N LEU A 159 17.14 2.61 -13.38
CA LEU A 159 16.21 1.92 -12.49
C LEU A 159 16.78 1.82 -11.08
N ARG A 160 15.90 2.02 -10.10
CA ARG A 160 16.20 1.82 -8.69
C ARG A 160 15.03 1.14 -8.01
N ALA A 161 15.33 0.08 -7.28
CA ALA A 161 14.40 -0.60 -6.39
C ALA A 161 14.86 -0.47 -4.94
N LEU A 162 13.92 -0.24 -4.02
CA LEU A 162 14.15 -0.29 -2.57
C LEU A 162 13.31 -1.42 -1.98
N ALA A 163 13.96 -2.40 -1.38
CA ALA A 163 13.32 -3.54 -0.71
C ALA A 163 13.45 -3.43 0.81
N LEU A 164 12.31 -3.42 1.50
CA LEU A 164 12.22 -3.35 2.96
C LEU A 164 11.32 -4.47 3.47
N SER A 165 11.56 -4.98 4.68
CA SER A 165 10.64 -5.92 5.32
C SER A 165 9.26 -5.27 5.53
N THR A 166 8.19 -6.04 5.37
CA THR A 166 6.81 -5.58 5.61
C THR A 166 6.54 -5.19 7.06
N PHE A 167 7.25 -5.82 8.01
CA PHE A 167 6.93 -5.73 9.44
C PHE A 167 7.60 -4.53 10.11
N ASP A 168 8.92 -4.41 10.01
CA ASP A 168 9.73 -3.40 10.71
C ASP A 168 10.38 -2.38 9.78
N LEU A 169 10.13 -2.50 8.47
CA LEU A 169 10.77 -1.70 7.42
C LEU A 169 12.31 -1.82 7.42
N ALA A 170 12.86 -2.88 7.99
CA ALA A 170 14.29 -3.14 7.93
C ALA A 170 14.72 -3.41 6.48
N PRO A 171 15.93 -2.95 6.07
CA PRO A 171 16.40 -3.19 4.72
C PRO A 171 16.58 -4.67 4.40
N ALA A 172 16.12 -5.08 3.21
CA ALA A 172 16.41 -6.40 2.66
C ALA A 172 17.88 -6.45 2.19
N ALA A 173 18.84 -6.47 3.11
CA ALA A 173 20.25 -6.31 2.77
C ALA A 173 20.87 -7.57 2.15
N GLY A 174 21.62 -7.42 1.06
CA GLY A 174 22.37 -8.51 0.42
C GLY A 174 21.51 -9.55 -0.30
N GLN A 175 20.19 -9.33 -0.38
CA GLN A 175 19.23 -10.19 -1.05
C GLN A 175 19.31 -10.04 -2.58
N GLU A 176 19.21 -11.16 -3.29
CA GLU A 176 19.26 -11.22 -4.75
C GLU A 176 17.92 -10.75 -5.36
N MET A 177 17.95 -9.68 -6.15
CA MET A 177 16.78 -9.13 -6.84
C MET A 177 16.91 -9.29 -8.35
N GLN A 178 15.90 -9.85 -8.99
CA GLN A 178 15.81 -9.90 -10.45
C GLN A 178 15.02 -8.69 -10.96
N ILE A 179 15.59 -7.94 -11.89
CA ILE A 179 14.93 -6.86 -12.61
C ILE A 179 14.78 -7.30 -14.07
N SER A 180 13.58 -7.17 -14.64
CA SER A 180 13.32 -7.48 -16.05
C SER A 180 12.48 -6.41 -16.72
N ILE A 181 12.64 -6.24 -18.03
CA ILE A 181 11.92 -5.25 -18.84
C ILE A 181 11.34 -5.95 -20.05
N ALA A 182 10.04 -5.78 -20.27
CA ALA A 182 9.33 -6.20 -21.46
C ALA A 182 8.91 -4.99 -22.30
N ASP A 183 9.10 -5.08 -23.62
CA ASP A 183 8.71 -4.03 -24.57
C ASP A 183 7.17 -3.91 -24.72
N GLY A 184 6.71 -2.95 -25.51
CA GLY A 184 5.28 -2.72 -25.79
C GLY A 184 4.51 -3.88 -26.44
N LYS A 185 5.19 -4.95 -26.85
CA LYS A 185 4.59 -6.19 -27.37
C LYS A 185 4.69 -7.34 -26.38
N GLY A 186 5.25 -7.12 -25.19
CA GLY A 186 5.43 -8.13 -24.15
C GLY A 186 6.71 -8.96 -24.30
N ASN A 187 7.63 -8.60 -25.20
CA ASN A 187 8.90 -9.31 -25.32
C ASN A 187 9.87 -8.86 -24.24
N THR A 188 10.40 -9.78 -23.43
CA THR A 188 11.47 -9.46 -22.47
C THR A 188 12.74 -9.06 -23.23
N VAL A 189 13.13 -7.79 -23.13
CA VAL A 189 14.30 -7.20 -23.80
C VAL A 189 15.50 -7.03 -22.85
N PHE A 190 15.27 -7.11 -21.55
CA PHE A 190 16.30 -7.01 -20.53
C PHE A 190 15.96 -7.88 -19.32
N ARG A 191 16.98 -8.52 -18.75
CA ARG A 191 16.91 -9.21 -17.46
C ARG A 191 18.28 -9.10 -16.80
N ASP A 192 18.29 -8.67 -15.55
CA ASP A 192 19.49 -8.53 -14.75
C ASP A 192 19.20 -8.99 -13.32
N THR A 193 20.22 -9.51 -12.66
CA THR A 193 20.14 -10.00 -11.28
C THR A 193 21.15 -9.23 -10.45
N VAL A 194 20.66 -8.42 -9.52
CA VAL A 194 21.45 -7.49 -8.71
C VAL A 194 21.22 -7.74 -7.23
N ASN A 195 22.30 -7.73 -6.46
CA ASN A 195 22.18 -7.81 -5.00
C ASN A 195 21.83 -6.44 -4.43
N THR A 196 20.87 -6.43 -3.53
CA THR A 196 20.51 -5.27 -2.73
C THR A 196 21.67 -4.86 -1.82
N SER A 197 21.89 -3.56 -1.68
CA SER A 197 22.89 -2.98 -0.77
C SER A 197 22.51 -3.18 0.70
N ALA A 198 23.39 -2.76 1.62
CA ALA A 198 23.09 -2.73 3.06
C ALA A 198 21.85 -1.90 3.43
N TYR A 199 21.39 -1.02 2.53
CA TYR A 199 20.19 -0.21 2.69
C TYR A 199 19.00 -0.73 1.87
N GLY A 200 19.05 -1.98 1.38
CA GLY A 200 17.96 -2.61 0.64
C GLY A 200 17.77 -2.06 -0.78
N VAL A 201 18.71 -1.24 -1.25
CA VAL A 201 18.65 -0.63 -2.59
C VAL A 201 19.33 -1.50 -3.62
N ALA A 202 18.64 -1.78 -4.72
CA ALA A 202 19.18 -2.36 -5.94
C ALA A 202 19.02 -1.34 -7.09
N ALA A 203 19.98 -1.27 -8.01
CA ALA A 203 19.93 -0.38 -9.16
C ALA A 203 20.54 -1.05 -10.39
N THR A 204 20.00 -0.73 -11.56
CA THR A 204 20.51 -1.22 -12.85
C THR A 204 20.16 -0.21 -13.94
N ASP A 205 20.93 -0.24 -15.02
CA ASP A 205 20.75 0.63 -16.18
C ASP A 205 20.40 -0.21 -17.41
N PHE A 206 19.43 0.24 -18.20
CA PHE A 206 19.07 -0.39 -19.45
C PHE A 206 19.20 0.57 -20.63
N GLN A 207 20.13 0.29 -21.53
CA GLN A 207 20.36 1.09 -22.73
C GLN A 207 19.32 0.74 -23.81
N LEU A 208 18.40 1.66 -24.10
CA LEU A 208 17.49 1.49 -25.24
C LEU A 208 18.29 1.56 -26.54
N ALA A 209 17.95 0.69 -27.50
CA ALA A 209 18.48 0.80 -28.86
C ALA A 209 17.85 2.00 -29.59
N ASN A 210 18.50 2.43 -30.68
CA ASN A 210 18.00 3.53 -31.52
C ASN A 210 16.75 3.15 -32.33
N GLU A 211 16.56 1.86 -32.56
CA GLU A 211 15.41 1.25 -33.24
C GLU A 211 14.79 0.20 -32.32
N VAL A 212 13.68 0.56 -31.68
CA VAL A 212 12.96 -0.29 -30.72
C VAL A 212 11.46 -0.23 -31.00
N ASN A 213 10.70 -1.22 -30.52
CA ASN A 213 9.24 -1.12 -30.48
C ASN A 213 8.88 0.04 -29.57
N THR A 214 8.12 1.03 -30.04
CA THR A 214 7.58 2.11 -29.20
C THR A 214 6.37 1.64 -28.41
N GLY A 215 6.03 2.35 -27.35
CA GLY A 215 4.87 2.09 -26.49
C GLY A 215 5.25 1.84 -25.03
N ALA A 216 4.37 1.15 -24.30
CA ALA A 216 4.51 0.91 -22.87
C ALA A 216 5.50 -0.22 -22.56
N TYR A 217 6.60 0.08 -21.88
CA TYR A 217 7.58 -0.89 -21.40
C TYR A 217 7.26 -1.25 -19.96
N LYS A 218 7.06 -2.53 -19.71
CA LYS A 218 6.77 -3.06 -18.38
C LYS A 218 8.05 -3.48 -17.71
N ILE A 219 8.34 -2.92 -16.54
CA ILE A 219 9.50 -3.22 -15.72
C ILE A 219 9.02 -3.98 -14.48
N THR A 220 9.63 -5.12 -14.20
CA THR A 220 9.29 -5.99 -13.07
C THR A 220 10.53 -6.21 -12.23
N ALA A 221 10.44 -5.93 -10.92
CA ALA A 221 11.44 -6.26 -9.91
C ALA A 221 10.91 -7.37 -9.00
N GLN A 222 11.69 -8.42 -8.81
CA GLN A 222 11.33 -9.60 -8.04
C GLN A 222 12.39 -9.92 -6.98
N LEU A 223 11.94 -10.13 -5.75
CA LEU A 223 12.75 -10.56 -4.60
C LEU A 223 12.01 -11.70 -3.88
N GLY A 224 12.50 -12.94 -4.03
CA GLY A 224 11.79 -14.11 -3.53
C GLY A 224 10.37 -14.23 -4.11
N SER A 225 9.37 -14.27 -3.25
CA SER A 225 7.93 -14.28 -3.60
C SER A 225 7.38 -12.89 -3.92
N THR A 226 8.09 -11.82 -3.56
CA THR A 226 7.62 -10.43 -3.70
C THR A 226 7.95 -9.89 -5.09
N THR A 227 6.95 -9.30 -5.74
CA THR A 227 7.10 -8.66 -7.05
C THR A 227 6.55 -7.23 -7.01
N SER A 228 7.25 -6.29 -7.65
CA SER A 228 6.75 -4.94 -7.94
C SER A 228 6.90 -4.64 -9.42
N GLU A 229 5.94 -3.92 -9.98
CA GLU A 229 5.90 -3.60 -11.40
C GLU A 229 5.69 -2.10 -11.60
N MET A 230 6.30 -1.55 -12.66
CA MET A 230 6.01 -0.22 -13.14
C MET A 230 6.04 -0.20 -14.67
N THR A 231 5.45 0.84 -15.25
CA THR A 231 5.46 1.04 -16.70
C THR A 231 6.12 2.37 -17.03
N VAL A 232 6.97 2.36 -18.05
CA VAL A 232 7.51 3.58 -18.67
C VAL A 232 7.10 3.63 -20.13
N THR A 233 6.91 4.81 -20.70
CA THR A 233 6.58 4.97 -22.11
C THR A 233 7.86 5.18 -22.92
N VAL A 234 8.01 4.47 -24.04
CA VAL A 234 9.10 4.68 -24.98
C VAL A 234 8.53 5.19 -26.30
N GLU A 235 8.71 6.48 -26.56
CA GLU A 235 8.18 7.12 -27.76
C GLU A 235 9.15 8.19 -28.28
N ARG A 236 9.06 8.47 -29.58
CA ARG A 236 9.76 9.60 -30.17
C ARG A 236 8.97 10.87 -29.86
N TYR A 237 9.25 11.50 -28.72
CA TYR A 237 8.77 12.86 -28.50
C TYR A 237 9.61 13.84 -29.33
N VAL A 238 8.97 14.86 -29.91
CA VAL A 238 9.71 15.97 -30.53
C VAL A 238 9.79 17.05 -29.47
N LEU A 239 11.00 17.56 -29.19
CA LEU A 239 11.14 18.74 -28.34
C LEU A 239 10.36 19.88 -29.02
N PRO A 240 9.46 20.56 -28.30
CA PRO A 240 8.74 21.72 -28.83
C PRO A 240 9.72 22.70 -29.47
N LYS A 241 9.33 23.30 -30.59
CA LYS A 241 10.19 24.24 -31.32
C LYS A 241 10.20 25.63 -30.68
N PHE A 242 9.09 25.99 -30.06
CA PHE A 242 8.88 27.23 -29.34
C PHE A 242 7.87 27.00 -28.21
N GLU A 243 7.82 27.93 -27.28
CA GLU A 243 6.87 27.96 -26.18
C GLU A 243 5.70 28.87 -26.53
N VAL A 244 4.48 28.44 -26.18
CA VAL A 244 3.26 29.25 -26.27
C VAL A 244 2.67 29.38 -24.87
N SER A 245 2.48 30.62 -24.43
CA SER A 245 1.91 30.95 -23.13
C SER A 245 0.62 31.74 -23.31
N LEU A 246 -0.39 31.39 -22.52
CA LEU A 246 -1.67 32.10 -22.44
C LEU A 246 -1.78 32.77 -21.07
N THR A 247 -2.20 34.02 -21.05
CA THR A 247 -2.43 34.79 -19.82
C THR A 247 -3.73 35.58 -19.93
N THR A 248 -4.40 35.78 -18.80
CA THR A 248 -5.60 36.62 -18.66
C THR A 248 -5.35 37.73 -17.63
N GLU A 249 -6.09 38.84 -17.75
CA GLU A 249 -5.95 39.98 -16.83
C GLU A 249 -6.33 39.66 -15.39
N LYS A 250 -7.29 38.74 -15.20
CA LYS A 250 -7.74 38.26 -13.88
C LYS A 250 -7.49 36.75 -13.75
N PRO A 251 -7.25 36.27 -12.52
CA PRO A 251 -7.14 34.84 -12.23
C PRO A 251 -8.51 34.13 -12.20
N TYR A 252 -9.60 34.87 -12.07
CA TYR A 252 -10.97 34.36 -12.10
C TYR A 252 -11.94 35.42 -12.65
N TYR A 253 -13.14 34.99 -13.04
CA TYR A 253 -14.17 35.86 -13.60
C TYR A 253 -15.56 35.52 -13.06
N LEU A 254 -16.50 36.46 -13.22
CA LEU A 254 -17.93 36.20 -13.00
C LEU A 254 -18.62 35.89 -14.33
N PRO A 255 -19.78 35.19 -14.33
CA PRO A 255 -20.57 34.99 -15.54
C PRO A 255 -20.90 36.31 -16.24
N GLY A 256 -20.84 36.32 -17.57
CA GLY A 256 -21.08 37.52 -18.38
C GLY A 256 -19.93 38.55 -18.42
N GLU A 257 -18.86 38.40 -17.62
CA GLU A 257 -17.71 39.31 -17.66
C GLU A 257 -16.93 39.19 -18.97
N THR A 258 -16.27 40.29 -19.34
CA THR A 258 -15.34 40.33 -20.46
C THR A 258 -13.97 39.84 -20.01
N VAL A 259 -13.48 38.80 -20.70
CA VAL A 259 -12.14 38.26 -20.52
C VAL A 259 -11.22 38.92 -21.53
N ARG A 260 -10.10 39.44 -21.04
CA ARG A 260 -9.01 39.99 -21.83
C ARG A 260 -7.73 39.27 -21.47
N GLY A 261 -6.92 39.00 -22.48
CA GLY A 261 -5.70 38.24 -22.29
C GLY A 261 -4.73 38.41 -23.44
N THR A 262 -3.57 37.79 -23.26
CA THR A 262 -2.49 37.80 -24.23
C THR A 262 -1.92 36.41 -24.37
N LEU A 263 -1.77 36.00 -25.62
CA LEU A 263 -0.96 34.87 -26.02
C LEU A 263 0.44 35.38 -26.36
N SER A 264 1.48 34.73 -25.86
CA SER A 264 2.87 35.02 -26.23
C SER A 264 3.57 33.76 -26.72
N ALA A 265 4.20 33.85 -27.90
CA ALA A 265 4.91 32.75 -28.55
C ALA A 265 6.40 33.09 -28.75
N ASN A 266 7.29 32.29 -28.16
CA ASN A 266 8.72 32.54 -28.14
C ASN A 266 9.52 31.27 -28.42
N TYR A 267 10.48 31.34 -29.34
CA TYR A 267 11.46 30.29 -29.53
C TYR A 267 12.38 30.16 -28.32
N PHE A 268 12.77 28.92 -27.97
CA PHE A 268 13.68 28.65 -26.85
C PHE A 268 15.08 29.28 -26.98
N PHE A 269 15.46 29.73 -28.19
CA PHE A 269 16.69 30.48 -28.45
C PHE A 269 16.52 32.01 -28.35
N GLY A 270 15.39 32.48 -27.81
CA GLY A 270 15.16 33.88 -27.42
C GLY A 270 14.60 34.81 -28.51
N LYS A 271 14.21 34.29 -29.68
CA LYS A 271 13.47 35.07 -30.68
C LYS A 271 11.96 34.89 -30.50
N THR A 272 11.21 35.90 -30.90
CA THR A 272 9.74 35.86 -30.94
C THR A 272 9.26 35.10 -32.17
N VAL A 273 8.10 34.45 -32.05
CA VAL A 273 7.40 33.86 -33.20
C VAL A 273 6.50 34.95 -33.78
N SER A 274 7.03 35.78 -34.68
CA SER A 274 6.27 36.84 -35.36
C SER A 274 5.49 36.30 -36.55
N GLU A 275 4.30 36.86 -36.82
CA GLU A 275 3.42 36.45 -37.93
C GLU A 275 3.04 34.97 -37.88
N GLY A 276 3.06 34.35 -36.68
CA GLY A 276 2.60 32.99 -36.47
C GLY A 276 1.07 32.94 -36.51
N GLU A 277 0.51 31.98 -37.23
CA GLU A 277 -0.94 31.79 -37.31
C GLU A 277 -1.47 31.25 -35.98
N VAL A 278 -2.41 31.97 -35.38
CA VAL A 278 -3.04 31.63 -34.10
C VAL A 278 -4.44 31.13 -34.35
N VAL A 279 -4.77 29.97 -33.78
CA VAL A 279 -6.14 29.50 -33.58
C VAL A 279 -6.37 29.44 -32.07
N LEU A 280 -7.37 30.15 -31.56
CA LEU A 280 -7.74 30.16 -30.15
C LEU A 280 -9.21 29.75 -30.01
N GLU A 281 -9.45 28.74 -29.19
CA GLU A 281 -10.76 28.16 -28.92
C GLU A 281 -11.08 28.34 -27.43
N GLY A 282 -12.28 28.82 -27.14
CA GLY A 282 -12.81 28.89 -25.79
C GLY A 282 -13.98 27.93 -25.65
N PHE A 283 -13.99 27.13 -24.58
CA PHE A 283 -15.03 26.14 -24.34
C PHE A 283 -15.31 25.95 -22.85
N THR A 284 -16.50 25.41 -22.57
CA THR A 284 -16.92 24.96 -21.24
C THR A 284 -17.05 23.45 -21.23
N PHE A 285 -16.87 22.83 -20.07
CA PHE A 285 -17.05 21.39 -19.89
C PHE A 285 -18.14 21.15 -18.84
N ASP A 286 -19.26 20.59 -19.29
CA ASP A 286 -20.34 20.10 -18.41
C ASP A 286 -20.40 18.56 -18.54
N PHE A 287 -21.31 18.04 -19.36
CA PHE A 287 -21.32 16.61 -19.75
C PHE A 287 -20.42 16.31 -20.95
N GLU A 288 -20.28 17.28 -21.85
CA GLU A 288 -19.44 17.23 -23.04
C GLU A 288 -18.80 18.60 -23.26
N ARG A 289 -17.80 18.65 -24.14
CA ARG A 289 -17.17 19.90 -24.55
C ARG A 289 -18.17 20.73 -25.35
N VAL A 290 -18.41 21.96 -24.90
CA VAL A 290 -19.25 22.94 -25.61
C VAL A 290 -18.37 24.11 -26.01
N ASP A 291 -18.07 24.23 -27.31
CA ASP A 291 -17.31 25.35 -27.87
C ASP A 291 -18.14 26.64 -27.80
N GLN A 292 -17.54 27.67 -27.21
CA GLN A 292 -18.17 28.98 -27.02
C GLN A 292 -17.72 29.96 -28.10
N PHE A 293 -16.45 29.89 -28.50
CA PHE A 293 -15.94 30.63 -29.65
C PHE A 293 -14.68 29.99 -30.23
N THR A 294 -14.40 30.34 -31.49
CA THR A 294 -13.11 30.14 -32.15
C THR A 294 -12.71 31.45 -32.79
N THR A 295 -11.49 31.92 -32.50
CA THR A 295 -10.91 33.09 -33.14
C THR A 295 -9.59 32.71 -33.81
N GLN A 296 -9.29 33.39 -34.91
CA GLN A 296 -8.05 33.18 -35.66
C GLN A 296 -7.37 34.53 -35.83
N GLY A 297 -6.05 34.52 -35.81
CA GLY A 297 -5.25 35.73 -35.95
C GLY A 297 -3.80 35.42 -36.25
N GLN A 298 -2.96 36.43 -36.11
CA GLN A 298 -1.52 36.28 -36.22
C GLN A 298 -0.83 37.00 -35.06
N THR A 299 0.29 36.46 -34.61
CA THR A 299 1.15 37.16 -33.65
C THR A 299 1.79 38.40 -34.27
N ASP A 300 1.97 39.44 -33.45
CA ASP A 300 2.65 40.67 -33.83
C ASP A 300 4.18 40.49 -33.95
N GLU A 301 4.91 41.58 -34.25
CA GLU A 301 6.37 41.57 -34.33
C GLU A 301 7.06 41.14 -33.02
N GLN A 302 6.37 41.30 -31.89
CA GLN A 302 6.85 40.89 -30.56
C GLN A 302 6.38 39.46 -30.18
N GLY A 303 5.76 38.73 -31.10
CA GLY A 303 5.28 37.36 -30.87
C GLY A 303 4.03 37.28 -30.00
N ASN A 304 3.29 38.37 -29.86
CA ASN A 304 2.10 38.44 -29.02
C ASN A 304 0.81 38.48 -29.84
N PHE A 305 -0.26 37.95 -29.28
CA PHE A 305 -1.61 38.06 -29.82
C PHE A 305 -2.58 38.41 -28.69
N SER A 306 -3.22 39.56 -28.78
CA SER A 306 -4.22 40.01 -27.80
C SER A 306 -5.60 39.49 -28.17
N PHE A 307 -6.35 39.02 -27.18
CA PHE A 307 -7.71 38.53 -27.37
C PHE A 307 -8.68 39.10 -26.33
N GLU A 308 -9.94 39.23 -26.75
CA GLU A 308 -11.04 39.70 -25.91
C GLU A 308 -12.32 38.94 -26.29
N PHE A 309 -13.05 38.45 -25.29
CA PHE A 309 -14.35 37.80 -25.48
C PHE A 309 -15.23 37.98 -24.24
N GLN A 310 -16.53 37.75 -24.40
CA GLN A 310 -17.48 37.79 -23.29
C GLN A 310 -17.81 36.36 -22.85
N LEU A 311 -17.80 36.11 -21.53
CA LEU A 311 -18.23 34.82 -20.99
C LEU A 311 -19.74 34.63 -21.12
N PRO A 312 -20.22 33.38 -21.24
CA PRO A 312 -21.63 33.07 -21.08
C PRO A 312 -22.19 33.59 -19.75
N ASP A 313 -23.47 33.96 -19.75
CA ASP A 313 -24.18 34.41 -18.54
C ASP A 313 -24.39 33.28 -17.51
N TYR A 314 -24.19 32.03 -17.93
CA TYR A 314 -24.30 30.85 -17.09
C TYR A 314 -23.27 29.79 -17.51
N ILE A 315 -22.56 29.26 -16.52
CA ILE A 315 -21.66 28.10 -16.66
C ILE A 315 -21.98 27.16 -15.50
N ALA A 316 -22.25 25.90 -15.81
CA ALA A 316 -22.53 24.89 -14.80
C ALA A 316 -21.30 24.64 -13.94
N GLY A 317 -21.50 24.57 -12.62
CA GLY A 317 -20.44 24.21 -11.69
C GLY A 317 -20.24 22.71 -11.61
N THR A 318 -19.02 22.27 -11.32
CA THR A 318 -18.70 20.85 -11.14
C THR A 318 -18.21 20.58 -9.72
N GLU A 319 -18.39 19.35 -9.23
CA GLU A 319 -17.86 18.96 -7.91
C GLU A 319 -16.33 19.06 -7.86
N PHE A 320 -15.65 18.76 -8.96
CA PHE A 320 -14.19 18.86 -9.08
C PHE A 320 -13.69 20.30 -8.88
N GLU A 321 -14.47 21.28 -9.33
CA GLU A 321 -14.19 22.71 -9.21
C GLU A 321 -14.87 23.33 -7.97
N GLY A 322 -15.21 22.53 -6.95
CA GLY A 322 -15.81 23.03 -5.70
C GLY A 322 -17.19 23.66 -5.89
N GLY A 323 -17.93 23.22 -6.91
CA GLY A 323 -19.23 23.79 -7.29
C GLY A 323 -19.15 25.04 -8.17
N MET A 324 -17.94 25.50 -8.54
CA MET A 324 -17.74 26.61 -9.48
C MET A 324 -17.71 26.11 -10.92
N GLY A 325 -18.03 26.99 -11.87
CA GLY A 325 -17.81 26.71 -13.29
C GLY A 325 -16.34 26.89 -13.65
N ALA A 326 -15.90 26.25 -14.72
CA ALA A 326 -14.57 26.46 -15.29
C ALA A 326 -14.69 26.81 -16.78
N PHE A 327 -13.86 27.74 -17.22
CA PHE A 327 -13.72 28.06 -18.64
C PHE A 327 -12.32 27.67 -19.12
N TYR A 328 -12.27 27.06 -20.29
CA TYR A 328 -11.04 26.54 -20.87
C TYR A 328 -10.72 27.29 -22.16
N LEU A 329 -9.46 27.71 -22.28
CA LEU A 329 -8.86 28.24 -23.48
C LEU A 329 -7.85 27.23 -24.01
N GLN A 330 -7.93 26.92 -25.28
CA GLN A 330 -6.96 26.11 -26.00
C GLN A 330 -6.49 26.89 -27.22
N THR A 331 -5.18 26.92 -27.44
CA THR A 331 -4.60 27.56 -28.62
C THR A 331 -3.67 26.63 -29.36
N ALA A 332 -3.61 26.81 -30.68
CA ALA A 332 -2.57 26.28 -31.56
C ALA A 332 -1.93 27.45 -32.31
N VAL A 333 -0.61 27.52 -32.28
CA VAL A 333 0.18 28.54 -32.98
C VAL A 333 1.06 27.85 -33.99
N THR A 334 0.98 28.24 -35.26
CA THR A 334 1.80 27.72 -36.34
C THR A 334 2.80 28.77 -36.80
N ASP A 335 4.09 28.45 -36.77
CA ASP A 335 5.14 29.36 -37.24
C ASP A 335 5.29 29.36 -38.76
N GLN A 336 6.12 30.27 -39.29
CA GLN A 336 6.40 30.38 -40.72
C GLN A 336 7.09 29.14 -41.33
N THR A 337 7.59 28.23 -40.49
CA THR A 337 8.19 26.96 -40.92
C THR A 337 7.21 25.79 -40.85
N ASN A 338 5.92 26.08 -40.62
CA ASN A 338 4.85 25.11 -40.55
C ASN A 338 4.98 24.14 -39.36
N HIS A 339 5.61 24.59 -38.27
CA HIS A 339 5.57 23.90 -36.98
C HIS A 339 4.46 24.47 -36.11
N THR A 340 3.65 23.58 -35.53
CA THR A 340 2.53 23.95 -34.67
C THR A 340 2.82 23.54 -33.23
N GLU A 341 2.65 24.47 -32.30
CA GLU A 341 2.69 24.21 -30.86
C GLU A 341 1.35 24.62 -30.24
N SER A 342 0.94 23.90 -29.19
CA SER A 342 -0.33 24.15 -28.52
C SER A 342 -0.15 24.46 -27.05
N SER A 343 -1.06 25.25 -26.50
CA SER A 343 -1.11 25.58 -25.09
C SER A 343 -2.55 25.66 -24.61
N SER A 344 -2.77 25.46 -23.32
CA SER A 344 -4.09 25.57 -22.72
C SER A 344 -4.02 26.32 -21.40
N LEU A 345 -5.09 27.04 -21.10
CA LEU A 345 -5.29 27.77 -19.85
C LEU A 345 -6.73 27.53 -19.40
N SER A 346 -6.93 27.31 -18.11
CA SER A 346 -8.26 27.32 -17.51
C SER A 346 -8.32 28.29 -16.36
N PHE A 347 -9.49 28.85 -16.12
CA PHE A 347 -9.75 29.71 -14.97
C PHE A 347 -11.16 29.47 -14.43
N PRO A 348 -11.35 29.64 -13.11
CA PRO A 348 -12.65 29.49 -12.48
C PRO A 348 -13.58 30.65 -12.86
N VAL A 349 -14.85 30.31 -13.04
CA VAL A 349 -15.97 31.24 -13.22
C VAL A 349 -16.95 31.03 -12.06
N ALA A 350 -16.92 31.95 -11.11
CA ALA A 350 -17.68 31.85 -9.87
C ALA A 350 -18.84 32.85 -9.84
N ALA A 351 -19.95 32.46 -9.22
CA ALA A 351 -21.10 33.36 -9.04
C ALA A 351 -20.83 34.49 -8.04
N SER A 352 -19.77 34.39 -7.24
CA SER A 352 -19.40 35.39 -6.23
C SER A 352 -17.88 35.52 -6.11
N ASN A 353 -17.42 36.67 -5.61
CA ASN A 353 -16.00 36.99 -5.42
C ASN A 353 -15.37 36.30 -4.21
N ILE A 354 -16.18 35.73 -3.30
CA ILE A 354 -15.71 35.12 -2.06
C ILE A 354 -16.35 33.75 -1.96
N VAL A 355 -15.52 32.72 -1.95
CA VAL A 355 -15.92 31.35 -1.65
C VAL A 355 -15.78 31.15 -0.14
N ILE A 356 -16.82 30.59 0.47
CA ILE A 356 -16.85 30.28 1.89
C ILE A 356 -16.98 28.78 2.04
N GLU A 357 -15.98 28.15 2.65
CA GLU A 357 -16.02 26.75 3.01
C GLU A 357 -16.04 26.63 4.54
N ALA A 358 -16.99 25.87 5.07
CA ALA A 358 -17.18 25.70 6.50
C ALA A 358 -17.16 24.21 6.84
N VAL A 359 -16.10 23.76 7.50
CA VAL A 359 -15.87 22.34 7.79
C VAL A 359 -15.85 22.14 9.32
N PRO A 360 -16.79 21.36 9.88
CA PRO A 360 -16.74 21.00 11.29
C PRO A 360 -15.62 19.97 11.53
N GLU A 361 -14.94 20.07 12.67
CA GLU A 361 -13.82 19.20 13.04
C GLU A 361 -14.14 17.70 12.91
N SER A 362 -15.34 17.30 13.30
CA SER A 362 -15.81 15.90 13.27
C SER A 362 -16.60 15.52 12.02
N GLY A 363 -16.61 16.35 10.97
CA GLY A 363 -17.43 16.15 9.77
C GLY A 363 -18.93 16.45 9.97
N GLU A 364 -19.44 16.24 11.17
CA GLU A 364 -20.79 16.64 11.61
C GLU A 364 -20.74 17.31 12.99
N PHE A 365 -21.71 18.18 13.27
CA PHE A 365 -21.87 18.77 14.60
C PHE A 365 -22.41 17.74 15.61
N ARG A 366 -21.84 17.73 16.82
CA ARG A 366 -22.26 16.87 17.94
C ARG A 366 -23.03 17.68 18.98
N GLN A 367 -24.21 17.21 19.34
CA GLN A 367 -25.06 17.88 20.33
C GLN A 367 -24.48 17.75 21.75
N GLY A 368 -24.54 18.83 22.53
CA GLY A 368 -24.19 18.82 23.96
C GLY A 368 -22.69 18.90 24.27
N VAL A 369 -21.85 19.08 23.25
CA VAL A 369 -20.40 19.28 23.40
C VAL A 369 -19.94 20.52 22.63
N GLU A 370 -18.75 21.02 22.96
CA GLU A 370 -18.09 22.05 22.17
C GLU A 370 -17.76 21.49 20.77
N ASN A 371 -18.03 22.28 19.73
CA ASN A 371 -17.72 21.93 18.35
C ASN A 371 -16.82 23.01 17.77
N ILE A 372 -15.74 22.60 17.10
CA ILE A 372 -14.88 23.51 16.36
C ILE A 372 -15.34 23.55 14.90
N LEU A 373 -15.60 24.76 14.39
CA LEU A 373 -15.92 25.02 12.99
C LEU A 373 -14.74 25.76 12.35
N TYR A 374 -14.13 25.15 11.34
CA TYR A 374 -13.13 25.81 10.51
C TYR A 374 -13.83 26.52 9.37
N VAL A 375 -13.67 27.84 9.28
CA VAL A 375 -14.19 28.64 8.18
C VAL A 375 -13.02 29.17 7.36
N LEU A 376 -12.99 28.80 6.09
CA LEU A 376 -12.04 29.30 5.11
C LEU A 376 -12.76 30.25 4.17
N THR A 377 -12.20 31.45 4.01
CA THR A 377 -12.59 32.39 2.95
C THR A 377 -11.47 32.58 1.96
N SER A 378 -11.78 32.33 0.69
CA SER A 378 -10.85 32.51 -0.41
C SER A 378 -11.52 33.23 -1.58
N TYR A 379 -10.72 33.81 -2.46
CA TYR A 379 -11.16 34.12 -3.80
C TYR A 379 -11.39 32.80 -4.60
N PRO A 380 -12.10 32.85 -5.74
CA PRO A 380 -12.30 31.68 -6.59
C PRO A 380 -11.02 31.02 -7.11
N ASP A 381 -9.90 31.74 -7.13
CA ASP A 381 -8.58 31.21 -7.49
C ASP A 381 -7.87 30.47 -6.32
N GLY A 382 -8.53 30.35 -5.17
CA GLY A 382 -8.01 29.70 -3.96
C GLY A 382 -7.14 30.60 -3.09
N THR A 383 -6.86 31.84 -3.48
CA THR A 383 -6.07 32.74 -2.64
C THR A 383 -6.86 33.17 -1.39
N PRO A 384 -6.28 33.10 -0.17
CA PRO A 384 -6.98 33.50 1.04
C PRO A 384 -7.37 34.97 1.03
N VAL A 385 -8.60 35.28 1.45
CA VAL A 385 -9.10 36.66 1.56
C VAL A 385 -9.48 36.98 3.00
N GLN A 386 -9.02 38.12 3.49
CA GLN A 386 -9.44 38.64 4.79
C GLN A 386 -10.87 39.18 4.69
N THR A 387 -11.77 38.65 5.51
CA THR A 387 -13.20 38.98 5.47
C THR A 387 -13.76 39.19 6.86
N ASP A 388 -14.79 40.02 6.96
CA ASP A 388 -15.62 40.11 8.16
C ASP A 388 -16.70 39.01 8.08
N LEU A 389 -16.74 38.13 9.06
CA LEU A 389 -17.63 36.96 9.08
C LEU A 389 -18.70 37.12 10.15
N THR A 390 -19.95 36.82 9.78
CA THR A 390 -21.06 36.62 10.72
C THR A 390 -21.56 35.20 10.55
N ILE A 391 -21.49 34.40 11.61
CA ILE A 391 -21.89 32.99 11.61
C ILE A 391 -23.14 32.85 12.47
N GLU A 392 -24.22 32.36 11.87
CA GLU A 392 -25.49 32.10 12.55
C GLU A 392 -25.90 30.64 12.31
N LEU A 393 -26.22 29.93 13.39
CA LEU A 393 -26.68 28.54 13.33
C LEU A 393 -28.21 28.51 13.35
N TYR A 394 -28.81 27.98 12.29
CA TYR A 394 -30.25 27.82 12.17
C TYR A 394 -30.64 26.35 12.41
N TYR A 395 -31.64 26.13 13.26
CA TYR A 395 -32.28 24.83 13.39
C TYR A 395 -33.20 24.62 12.17
N SER A 396 -32.83 23.73 11.26
CA SER A 396 -33.79 23.15 10.30
C SER A 396 -34.65 22.17 11.08
N GLY A 397 -35.90 22.55 11.35
CA GLY A 397 -36.86 21.77 12.14
C GLY A 397 -37.24 20.42 11.54
#